data_AF-A0A3P8TIU5-F1
#
_entry.id   AF-A0A3P8TIU5-F1
#
_cell.length_a   1.000
_cell.length_b   1.000
_cell.length_c   1.000
_cell.angle_alpha   90.00
_cell.angle_beta   90.00
_cell.angle_gamma   90.00
#
_symmetry.space_group_name_H-M   'P 1'
#
loop_
_entity.id
_entity.type
_entity.pdbx_description
1 polymer ?
#
loop_
_entity_poly.entity_id
_entity_poly.type
_entity_poly.pdbx_seq_one_letter_code
_entity_poly.pdbx_strand_id
1 'polypeptide(L)'
;MFSLSLVVLLCACCLAKSMEVKYSYSNAVGGGSGTSFSTEGAGRITAVRVWEITGAYITGIQLKNSSHWSPLVGRKFGTALEMNLFDGETISQISGKYHSNYIYQVIFGTSRGRFLFAGQPIQRSFNFYPQHPKAELKMLSGRYNGNGITSLAAHWGAVSSNRTGSKKQ
;
A
#
# COMPACT_ATOMS: atom_id res chain seq x y z
N MET A 1 43.46 -0.84 38.11
CA MET A 1 42.68 0.25 37.45
C MET A 1 42.33 -0.06 35.97
N PHE A 2 42.21 -1.32 35.55
CA PHE A 2 41.88 -1.70 34.16
C PHE A 2 40.47 -2.31 33.98
N SER A 3 39.70 -2.44 35.06
CA SER A 3 38.43 -3.20 35.04
C SER A 3 37.18 -2.34 34.81
N LEU A 4 37.24 -1.01 34.96
CA LEU A 4 36.08 -0.15 34.70
C LEU A 4 35.94 0.26 33.22
N SER A 5 37.04 0.30 32.46
CA SER A 5 37.02 0.72 31.06
C SER A 5 36.34 -0.29 30.13
N LEU A 6 36.33 -1.58 30.50
CA LEU A 6 35.73 -2.65 29.70
C LEU A 6 34.19 -2.64 29.78
N VAL A 7 33.61 -2.16 30.88
CA VAL A 7 32.16 -2.15 31.11
C VAL A 7 31.45 -1.03 30.32
N VAL A 8 32.12 0.10 30.10
CA VAL A 8 31.57 1.22 29.30
C VAL A 8 31.51 0.87 27.81
N LEU A 9 32.49 0.11 27.29
CA LEU A 9 32.52 -0.28 25.89
C LEU A 9 31.46 -1.35 25.55
N LEU A 10 31.10 -2.21 26.51
CA LEU A 10 30.05 -3.21 26.32
C LEU A 10 28.63 -2.59 26.31
N CYS A 11 28.42 -1.46 26.98
CA CYS A 11 27.13 -0.76 27.03
C CYS A 11 26.78 -0.02 25.73
N ALA A 12 27.77 0.35 24.92
CA ALA A 12 27.55 1.05 23.65
C ALA A 12 27.16 0.10 22.49
N CYS A 13 27.45 -1.19 22.59
CA CYS A 13 27.16 -2.18 21.54
C CYS A 13 25.70 -2.68 21.53
N CYS A 14 24.92 -2.42 22.57
CA CYS A 14 23.55 -2.95 22.69
C CYS A 14 22.46 -2.11 21.99
N LEU A 15 22.82 -0.96 21.40
CA LEU A 15 21.87 -0.03 20.77
C LEU A 15 21.83 -0.09 19.24
N ALA A 16 22.55 -1.04 18.63
CA ALA A 16 22.27 -1.43 17.25
C ALA A 16 21.01 -2.30 17.21
N LYS A 17 19.86 -1.70 17.52
CA LYS A 17 18.56 -2.30 17.20
C LYS A 17 18.56 -2.41 15.68
N SER A 18 18.77 -3.63 15.17
CA SER A 18 18.56 -3.97 13.78
C SER A 18 17.29 -3.25 13.33
N MET A 19 17.41 -2.34 12.38
CA MET A 19 16.26 -1.80 11.69
C MET A 19 15.70 -2.96 10.87
N GLU A 20 14.94 -3.80 11.55
CA GLU A 20 14.15 -4.84 10.93
C GLU A 20 13.33 -4.16 9.83
N VAL A 21 13.60 -4.52 8.58
CA VAL A 21 12.77 -4.10 7.45
C VAL A 21 11.43 -4.78 7.66
N LYS A 22 10.54 -4.10 8.38
CA LYS A 22 9.19 -4.59 8.69
C LYS A 22 8.35 -4.51 7.42
N TYR A 23 8.51 -5.51 6.59
CA TYR A 23 7.81 -5.67 5.33
C TYR A 23 6.92 -6.91 5.40
N SER A 24 5.70 -6.79 4.88
CA SER A 24 4.79 -7.93 4.78
C SER A 24 3.98 -7.84 3.50
N TYR A 25 3.57 -9.00 3.01
CA TYR A 25 2.83 -9.14 1.75
C TYR A 25 1.47 -9.78 2.02
N SER A 26 0.41 -9.17 1.49
CA SER A 26 -0.91 -9.80 1.43
C SER A 26 -1.07 -10.51 0.10
N ASN A 27 -1.28 -11.82 0.16
CA ASN A 27 -1.40 -12.69 -1.02
C ASN A 27 -2.45 -12.18 -2.01
N ALA A 28 -2.13 -12.32 -3.29
CA ALA A 28 -3.01 -11.88 -4.36
C ALA A 28 -4.37 -12.59 -4.33
N VAL A 29 -5.44 -11.84 -4.54
CA VAL A 29 -6.81 -12.33 -4.77
C VAL A 29 -7.25 -12.08 -6.20
N GLY A 30 -8.26 -12.80 -6.69
CA GLY A 30 -8.72 -12.75 -8.08
C GLY A 30 -8.17 -13.90 -8.94
N GLY A 31 -8.61 -13.99 -10.19
CA GLY A 31 -8.18 -15.06 -11.11
C GLY A 31 -6.86 -14.80 -11.82
N GLY A 32 -6.43 -13.54 -11.94
CA GLY A 32 -5.08 -13.22 -12.41
C GLY A 32 -4.81 -13.44 -13.92
N SER A 33 -5.81 -13.24 -14.80
CA SER A 33 -5.55 -13.20 -16.24
C SER A 33 -4.92 -11.87 -16.69
N GLY A 34 -4.32 -11.82 -17.88
CA GLY A 34 -3.77 -10.58 -18.45
C GLY A 34 -2.34 -10.27 -18.02
N THR A 35 -1.99 -8.99 -17.90
CA THR A 35 -0.63 -8.48 -17.68
C THR A 35 -0.39 -8.16 -16.22
N SER A 36 0.79 -8.48 -15.69
CA SER A 36 1.19 -8.12 -14.33
C SER A 36 1.46 -6.63 -14.18
N PHE A 37 1.19 -6.09 -12.99
CA PHE A 37 1.53 -4.70 -12.64
C PHE A 37 2.15 -4.61 -11.25
N SER A 38 2.87 -3.51 -11.04
CA SER A 38 3.28 -2.99 -9.74
C SER A 38 3.10 -1.47 -9.77
N THR A 39 2.59 -0.88 -8.70
CA THR A 39 2.46 0.58 -8.53
C THR A 39 3.62 1.15 -7.73
N GLU A 40 4.80 0.54 -7.79
CA GLU A 40 5.99 1.03 -7.11
C GLU A 40 6.26 2.50 -7.47
N GLY A 41 6.60 3.29 -6.47
CA GLY A 41 6.85 4.72 -6.64
C GLY A 41 7.71 5.28 -5.52
N ALA A 42 8.37 6.39 -5.81
CA ALA A 42 9.29 7.02 -4.88
C ALA A 42 8.56 7.75 -3.74
N GLY A 43 8.90 7.39 -2.51
CA GLY A 43 8.33 7.99 -1.30
C GLY A 43 6.95 7.44 -0.95
N ARG A 44 6.23 8.19 -0.11
CA ARG A 44 4.97 7.73 0.50
C ARG A 44 3.80 7.92 -0.43
N ILE A 45 2.79 7.06 -0.29
CA ILE A 45 1.51 7.26 -0.95
C ILE A 45 0.83 8.47 -0.32
N THR A 46 0.37 9.41 -1.15
CA THR A 46 -0.31 10.65 -0.77
C THR A 46 -1.71 10.76 -1.34
N ALA A 47 -2.07 9.93 -2.34
CA ALA A 47 -3.41 9.85 -2.86
C ALA A 47 -3.67 8.53 -3.58
N VAL A 48 -4.95 8.21 -3.77
CA VAL A 48 -5.42 7.06 -4.53
C VAL A 48 -6.55 7.48 -5.48
N ARG A 49 -6.55 6.89 -6.68
CA ARG A 49 -7.64 6.95 -7.66
C ARG A 49 -8.09 5.56 -8.01
N VAL A 50 -9.40 5.39 -8.14
CA VAL A 50 -10.02 4.14 -8.58
C VAL A 50 -11.08 4.46 -9.64
N TRP A 51 -11.08 3.69 -10.71
CA TRP A 51 -12.14 3.70 -11.72
C TRP A 51 -12.93 2.39 -11.63
N GLU A 52 -14.24 2.50 -11.80
CA GLU A 52 -15.14 1.35 -11.77
C GLU A 52 -16.19 1.48 -12.87
N ILE A 53 -16.74 0.33 -13.27
CA ILE A 53 -18.05 0.29 -13.91
C ILE A 53 -19.06 0.11 -12.78
N THR A 54 -19.94 1.10 -12.58
CA THR A 54 -21.00 1.03 -11.58
C THR A 54 -21.83 -0.25 -11.77
N GLY A 55 -22.02 -1.01 -10.70
CA GLY A 55 -22.74 -2.29 -10.77
C GLY A 55 -21.86 -3.50 -11.17
N ALA A 56 -20.58 -3.30 -11.48
CA ALA A 56 -19.69 -4.36 -11.96
C ALA A 56 -18.33 -4.35 -11.24
N TYR A 57 -17.24 -4.03 -11.94
CA TYR A 57 -15.87 -4.26 -11.48
C TYR A 57 -14.96 -3.04 -11.61
N ILE A 58 -13.84 -3.12 -10.89
CA ILE A 58 -12.79 -2.11 -10.90
C ILE A 58 -12.04 -2.18 -12.23
N THR A 59 -12.05 -1.07 -12.97
CA THR A 59 -11.41 -0.98 -14.28
C THR A 59 -9.99 -0.45 -14.21
N GLY A 60 -9.67 0.36 -13.20
CA GLY A 60 -8.33 0.92 -13.08
C GLY A 60 -8.01 1.50 -11.71
N ILE A 61 -6.71 1.59 -11.42
CA ILE A 61 -6.17 2.09 -10.16
C ILE A 61 -4.92 2.95 -10.45
N GLN A 62 -4.76 4.05 -9.70
CA GLN A 62 -3.51 4.79 -9.59
C GLN A 62 -3.22 5.14 -8.13
N LEU A 63 -1.94 5.09 -7.77
CA LEU A 63 -1.45 5.64 -6.51
C LEU A 63 -0.61 6.88 -6.81
N LYS A 64 -0.68 7.88 -5.94
CA LYS A 64 0.23 9.02 -5.98
C LYS A 64 1.31 8.80 -4.94
N ASN A 65 2.57 8.74 -5.36
CA ASN A 65 3.71 8.69 -4.46
C ASN A 65 4.37 10.06 -4.43
N SER A 66 4.40 10.67 -3.24
CA SER A 66 4.85 12.05 -3.04
C SER A 66 4.05 13.02 -3.93
N SER A 67 4.67 13.59 -4.97
CA SER A 67 4.03 14.51 -5.93
C SER A 67 3.61 13.85 -7.25
N HIS A 68 3.96 12.59 -7.50
CA HIS A 68 3.81 11.94 -8.81
C HIS A 68 2.79 10.81 -8.78
N TRP A 69 1.89 10.78 -9.76
CA TRP A 69 1.01 9.64 -9.99
C TRP A 69 1.77 8.49 -10.65
N SER A 70 1.55 7.26 -10.19
CA SER A 70 1.97 6.05 -10.89
C SER A 70 1.36 6.00 -12.30
N PRO A 71 1.92 5.22 -13.23
CA PRO A 71 1.19 4.84 -14.43
C PRO A 71 -0.20 4.28 -14.08
N LEU A 72 -1.16 4.49 -14.96
CA LEU A 72 -2.49 3.90 -14.83
C LEU A 72 -2.39 2.39 -14.96
N VAL A 73 -2.87 1.67 -13.94
CA VAL A 73 -3.11 0.23 -14.04
C VAL A 73 -4.53 0.03 -14.53
N GLY A 74 -4.74 -0.80 -15.56
CA GLY A 74 -6.04 -0.99 -16.17
C GLY A 74 -6.42 0.15 -17.10
N ARG A 75 -7.68 0.59 -17.04
CA ARG A 75 -8.22 1.66 -17.90
C ARG A 75 -9.12 2.62 -17.13
N LYS A 76 -9.18 3.85 -17.63
CA LYS A 76 -10.16 4.84 -17.17
C LYS A 76 -11.54 4.44 -17.68
N PHE A 77 -12.52 4.50 -16.80
CA PHE A 77 -13.93 4.38 -17.15
C PHE A 77 -14.71 5.40 -16.33
N GLY A 78 -15.31 6.38 -16.99
CA GLY A 78 -15.96 7.50 -16.31
C GLY A 78 -15.02 8.33 -15.42
N THR A 79 -15.58 8.87 -14.34
CA THR A 79 -14.85 9.71 -13.37
C THR A 79 -14.19 8.84 -12.31
N ALA A 80 -12.97 9.20 -11.93
CA ALA A 80 -12.27 8.52 -10.85
C ALA A 80 -12.89 8.85 -9.49
N LEU A 81 -13.01 7.85 -8.64
CA LEU A 81 -13.13 8.04 -7.19
C LEU A 81 -11.74 8.33 -6.65
N GLU A 82 -11.57 9.46 -5.97
CA GLU A 82 -10.27 9.95 -5.52
C GLU A 82 -10.27 10.26 -4.02
N MET A 83 -9.18 9.88 -3.35
CA MET A 83 -8.89 10.32 -1.99
C MET A 83 -7.46 10.83 -1.91
N ASN A 84 -7.32 12.12 -1.56
CA ASN A 84 -6.05 12.68 -1.11
C ASN A 84 -5.89 12.41 0.39
N LEU A 85 -4.71 11.97 0.79
CA LEU A 85 -4.34 11.74 2.19
C LEU A 85 -3.90 13.05 2.83
N PHE A 86 -4.28 13.26 4.08
CA PHE A 86 -3.74 14.35 4.89
C PHE A 86 -2.27 14.11 5.23
N ASP A 87 -1.57 15.16 5.68
CA ASP A 87 -0.19 15.01 6.11
C ASP A 87 -0.07 13.98 7.25
N GLY A 88 0.89 13.06 7.10
CA GLY A 88 1.08 11.91 7.99
C GLY A 88 -0.03 10.85 7.99
N GLU A 89 -1.10 11.00 7.20
CA GLU A 89 -2.12 9.95 7.04
C GLU A 89 -1.60 8.84 6.11
N THR A 90 -1.93 7.60 6.46
CA THR A 90 -1.45 6.42 5.76
C THR A 90 -2.61 5.50 5.42
N ILE A 91 -2.48 4.71 4.35
CA ILE A 91 -3.39 3.61 4.09
C ILE A 91 -2.93 2.43 4.96
N SER A 92 -3.81 1.98 5.86
CA SER A 92 -3.53 0.93 6.84
C SER A 92 -4.32 -0.35 6.61
N GLN A 93 -5.28 -0.32 5.68
CA GLN A 93 -6.10 -1.47 5.34
C GLN A 93 -6.57 -1.36 3.88
N ILE A 94 -6.66 -2.50 3.20
CA ILE A 94 -7.43 -2.62 1.96
C ILE A 94 -8.35 -3.81 2.10
N SER A 95 -9.65 -3.60 1.93
CA SER A 95 -10.62 -4.69 1.88
C SER A 95 -11.45 -4.60 0.61
N GLY A 96 -12.29 -5.59 0.36
CA GLY A 96 -13.22 -5.51 -0.75
C GLY A 96 -13.71 -6.87 -1.19
N LYS A 97 -14.01 -6.95 -2.48
CA LYS A 97 -14.65 -8.11 -3.09
C LYS A 97 -13.99 -8.50 -4.40
N TYR A 98 -13.93 -9.80 -4.65
CA TYR A 98 -13.37 -10.34 -5.88
C TYR A 98 -14.14 -11.57 -6.37
N HIS A 99 -14.05 -11.80 -7.67
CA HIS A 99 -14.51 -13.02 -8.32
C HIS A 99 -13.37 -13.60 -9.17
N SER A 100 -13.60 -14.72 -9.85
CA SER A 100 -12.59 -15.36 -10.71
C SER A 100 -12.19 -14.50 -11.92
N ASN A 101 -13.03 -13.55 -12.35
CA ASN A 101 -12.73 -12.70 -13.50
C ASN A 101 -12.12 -11.35 -13.11
N TYR A 102 -12.67 -10.66 -12.11
CA TYR A 102 -12.27 -9.30 -11.75
C TYR A 102 -12.35 -9.01 -10.25
N ILE A 103 -11.73 -7.91 -9.85
CA ILE A 103 -11.95 -7.26 -8.57
C ILE A 103 -13.24 -6.43 -8.66
N TYR A 104 -14.20 -6.70 -7.79
CA TYR A 104 -15.52 -6.06 -7.78
C TYR A 104 -15.61 -4.87 -6.85
N GLN A 105 -14.82 -4.86 -5.78
CA GLN A 105 -14.80 -3.77 -4.81
C GLN A 105 -13.40 -3.62 -4.24
N VAL A 106 -13.00 -2.38 -4.02
CA VAL A 106 -11.83 -2.04 -3.21
C VAL A 106 -12.22 -0.91 -2.26
N ILE A 107 -11.87 -1.09 -0.99
CA ILE A 107 -12.10 -0.14 0.08
C ILE A 107 -10.73 0.14 0.71
N PHE A 108 -10.24 1.37 0.53
CA PHE A 108 -9.02 1.84 1.16
C PHE A 108 -9.37 2.45 2.52
N GLY A 109 -8.88 1.84 3.60
CA GLY A 109 -9.01 2.36 4.97
C GLY A 109 -7.73 3.05 5.42
N THR A 110 -7.88 4.23 6.03
CA THR A 110 -6.73 5.04 6.48
C THR A 110 -6.51 4.97 7.99
N SER A 111 -5.30 5.34 8.42
CA SER A 111 -4.94 5.47 9.84
C SER A 111 -5.70 6.56 10.59
N ARG A 112 -6.45 7.42 9.89
CA ARG A 112 -7.37 8.42 10.48
C ARG A 112 -8.83 7.97 10.45
N GLY A 113 -9.12 6.71 10.14
CA GLY A 113 -10.48 6.18 10.10
C GLY A 113 -11.31 6.66 8.91
N ARG A 114 -10.67 7.14 7.84
CA ARG A 114 -11.36 7.50 6.59
C ARG A 114 -11.36 6.32 5.62
N PHE A 115 -12.32 6.33 4.70
CA PHE A 115 -12.49 5.26 3.73
C PHE A 115 -12.77 5.83 2.33
N LEU A 116 -12.09 5.28 1.31
CA LEU A 116 -12.50 5.42 -0.09
C LEU A 116 -13.19 4.12 -0.50
N PHE A 117 -14.46 4.20 -0.86
CA PHE A 117 -15.22 3.05 -1.37
C PHE A 117 -15.29 3.14 -2.90
N ALA A 118 -14.95 2.05 -3.58
CA ALA A 118 -15.16 1.89 -5.01
C ALA A 118 -15.63 0.48 -5.32
N GLY A 119 -16.58 0.35 -6.24
CA GLY A 119 -17.13 -0.95 -6.63
C GLY A 119 -18.35 -1.38 -5.83
N GLN A 120 -18.74 -2.64 -6.01
CA GLN A 120 -19.98 -3.20 -5.46
C GLN A 120 -19.72 -4.30 -4.43
N PRO A 121 -20.45 -4.35 -3.31
CA PRO A 121 -20.23 -5.29 -2.22
C PRO A 121 -20.68 -6.74 -2.52
N ILE A 122 -20.61 -7.17 -3.77
CA ILE A 122 -20.95 -8.52 -4.26
C ILE A 122 -19.71 -9.38 -4.40
N GLN A 123 -19.83 -10.70 -4.33
CA GLN A 123 -18.74 -11.70 -4.48
C GLN A 123 -17.93 -12.01 -3.20
N ARG A 124 -16.77 -12.66 -3.34
CA ARG A 124 -15.95 -13.15 -2.22
C ARG A 124 -15.20 -12.00 -1.55
N SER A 125 -15.23 -11.96 -0.23
CA SER A 125 -14.53 -10.94 0.54
C SER A 125 -13.02 -11.19 0.61
N PHE A 126 -12.24 -10.12 0.63
CA PHE A 126 -10.84 -10.15 1.06
C PHE A 126 -10.57 -9.01 2.04
N ASN A 127 -9.53 -9.18 2.86
CA ASN A 127 -9.09 -8.14 3.77
C ASN A 127 -7.56 -8.21 3.95
N PHE A 128 -6.88 -7.12 3.59
CA PHE A 128 -5.44 -6.98 3.62
C PHE A 128 -5.05 -6.02 4.74
N TYR A 129 -4.16 -6.51 5.61
CA TYR A 129 -3.57 -5.75 6.69
C TYR A 129 -2.05 -5.97 6.70
N PRO A 130 -1.29 -4.97 7.19
CA PRO A 130 0.10 -5.18 7.54
C PRO A 130 0.23 -6.22 8.67
N GLN A 131 1.25 -7.07 8.60
CA GLN A 131 1.58 -7.97 9.72
C GLN A 131 2.24 -7.23 10.90
N HIS A 132 2.83 -6.07 10.64
CA HIS A 132 3.57 -5.31 11.64
C HIS A 132 2.83 -4.04 12.08
N PRO A 133 2.83 -3.71 13.38
CA PRO A 133 2.27 -2.45 13.86
C PRO A 133 2.94 -1.25 13.20
N LYS A 134 2.13 -0.23 12.86
CA LYS A 134 2.55 1.01 12.21
C LYS A 134 3.12 0.86 10.80
N ALA A 135 3.00 -0.31 10.17
CA ALA A 135 3.29 -0.42 8.74
C ALA A 135 2.13 0.19 7.91
N GLU A 136 2.50 0.70 6.75
CA GLU A 136 1.62 1.37 5.80
C GLU A 136 1.68 0.67 4.43
N LEU A 137 0.68 0.90 3.59
CA LEU A 137 0.74 0.48 2.20
C LEU A 137 1.94 1.14 1.50
N LYS A 138 2.75 0.33 0.80
CA LYS A 138 3.88 0.80 -0.01
C LYS A 138 3.56 0.78 -1.49
N MET A 139 2.91 -0.30 -1.95
CA MET A 139 2.49 -0.46 -3.33
C MET A 139 1.40 -1.54 -3.44
N LEU A 140 0.73 -1.52 -4.59
CA LEU A 140 -0.14 -2.58 -5.05
C LEU A 140 0.56 -3.36 -6.15
N SER A 141 0.28 -4.66 -6.21
CA SER A 141 0.64 -5.49 -7.36
C SER A 141 -0.54 -6.37 -7.73
N GLY A 142 -0.44 -7.06 -8.85
CA GLY A 142 -1.49 -7.93 -9.33
C GLY A 142 -1.47 -8.04 -10.83
N ARG A 143 -2.66 -8.24 -11.41
CA ARG A 143 -2.84 -8.40 -12.86
C ARG A 143 -4.06 -7.65 -13.34
N TYR A 144 -4.03 -7.23 -14.60
CA TYR A 144 -5.13 -6.56 -15.27
C TYR A 144 -5.18 -6.97 -16.75
N ASN A 145 -6.33 -6.79 -17.39
CA ASN A 145 -6.48 -6.94 -18.83
C ASN A 145 -7.15 -5.70 -19.44
N GLY A 146 -7.52 -5.74 -20.72
CA GLY A 146 -8.14 -4.62 -21.42
C GLY A 146 -9.46 -4.13 -20.80
N ASN A 147 -10.09 -4.91 -19.92
CA ASN A 147 -11.37 -4.56 -19.29
C ASN A 147 -11.20 -4.02 -17.87
N GLY A 148 -10.39 -4.67 -17.04
CA GLY A 148 -10.22 -4.29 -15.64
C GLY A 148 -9.20 -5.09 -14.86
N ILE A 149 -9.21 -4.90 -13.54
CA ILE A 149 -8.27 -5.52 -12.60
C ILE A 149 -8.70 -6.96 -12.33
N THR A 150 -7.83 -7.92 -12.63
CA THR A 150 -8.12 -9.37 -12.59
C THR A 150 -7.53 -10.04 -11.36
N SER A 151 -6.48 -9.45 -10.76
CA SER A 151 -6.02 -9.79 -9.42
C SER A 151 -5.38 -8.60 -8.72
N LEU A 152 -5.36 -8.64 -7.39
CA LEU A 152 -4.84 -7.57 -6.54
C LEU A 152 -4.12 -8.16 -5.32
N ALA A 153 -2.98 -7.60 -4.99
CA ALA A 153 -2.16 -7.89 -3.82
C ALA A 153 -1.66 -6.56 -3.21
N ALA A 154 -1.25 -6.62 -1.94
CA ALA A 154 -0.79 -5.44 -1.21
C ALA A 154 0.57 -5.67 -0.54
N HIS A 155 1.42 -4.64 -0.61
CA HIS A 155 2.75 -4.64 -0.03
C HIS A 155 2.78 -3.62 1.10
N TRP A 156 3.17 -4.07 2.28
CA TRP A 156 3.18 -3.27 3.49
C TRP A 156 4.59 -3.08 3.99
N GLY A 157 4.91 -1.92 4.54
CA GLY A 157 6.25 -1.60 4.99
C GLY A 157 6.24 -0.56 6.10
N ALA A 158 7.36 -0.47 6.83
CA ALA A 158 7.54 0.57 7.82
C ALA A 158 7.32 1.98 7.24
N VAL A 159 6.71 2.84 8.05
CA VAL A 159 6.66 4.29 7.86
C VAL A 159 8.11 4.78 7.77
N SER A 160 8.58 5.10 6.57
CA SER A 160 9.94 5.61 6.37
C SER A 160 10.03 7.02 6.95
N SER A 161 10.39 7.15 8.22
CA SER A 161 10.75 8.46 8.78
C SER A 161 11.78 9.04 7.83
N ASN A 162 11.46 10.15 7.15
CA ASN A 162 12.48 10.89 6.45
C ASN A 162 13.52 11.18 7.51
N ARG A 163 14.66 10.48 7.47
CA ARG A 163 15.85 10.97 8.14
C ARG A 163 16.15 12.25 7.40
N THR A 164 15.67 13.37 7.93
CA THR A 164 16.35 14.64 7.75
C THR A 164 17.76 14.39 8.28
N GLY A 165 18.63 13.95 7.39
CA GLY A 165 20.06 14.02 7.58
C GLY A 165 20.36 15.49 7.68
N SER A 166 20.21 16.03 8.89
CA SER A 166 20.86 17.25 9.29
C SER A 166 22.34 16.94 9.13
N LYS A 167 22.90 17.30 7.97
CA LYS A 167 24.33 17.58 7.87
C LYS A 167 24.56 18.76 8.81
N LYS A 168 24.85 18.45 10.07
CA LYS A 168 25.38 19.40 11.04
C LYS A 168 26.89 19.35 10.92
N GLN A 169 27.41 20.53 10.56
CA GLN A 169 28.76 21.08 10.72
C GLN A 169 29.91 20.26 10.13
#